data_AF-A0A6P3DQR9-F1
#
_entry.id   AF-A0A6P3DQR9-F1
#
_cell.length_a   1.000
_cell.length_b   1.000
_cell.length_c   1.000
_cell.angle_alpha   90.00
_cell.angle_beta   90.00
_cell.angle_gamma   90.00
#
_symmetry.space_group_name_H-M   'P 1'
#
loop_
_entity.id
_entity.type
_entity.pdbx_description
1 polymer ?
#
loop_
_entity_poly.entity_id
_entity_poly.type
_entity_poly.pdbx_seq_one_letter_code
_entity_poly.pdbx_strand_id
1 'polypeptide(L)'
;MSKTLNGKAAVICTAFAFLSIIIAFTTPNWLETDGKLENPKFVKIGLWQVCFQGFGDPHHLYDTKFYGCWWVFEEEYYIIHDILLPDFFVATQFFFTLCLTLLLIGGFLTVLYTCCSQHHDKYQLLLWTTGGNLVLGGMCGIIAVIIFGARGDGRDWMPNWEHNNISWSYALAVIGSFTLVIAGTLFLIEGRRHRKKQERILREEQKTHTTI
;
A
#
# COMPACT_ATOMS: atom_id res chain seq x y z
N MET A 1 25.02 16.75 -12.94
CA MET A 1 23.83 17.60 -13.20
C MET A 1 22.75 17.26 -12.16
N SER A 2 22.17 18.25 -11.47
CA SER A 2 21.14 18.01 -10.44
C SER A 2 19.87 17.42 -11.06
N LYS A 3 19.23 16.48 -10.35
CA LYS A 3 17.88 15.99 -10.70
C LYS A 3 16.88 17.16 -10.73
N THR A 4 15.83 17.05 -11.56
CA THR A 4 14.78 18.07 -11.68
C THR A 4 13.95 18.17 -10.41
N LEU A 5 13.24 19.29 -10.23
CA LEU A 5 12.33 19.48 -9.09
C LEU A 5 11.28 18.37 -9.03
N ASN A 6 10.65 18.04 -10.17
CA ASN A 6 9.66 16.98 -10.29
C ASN A 6 10.23 15.61 -9.87
N GLY A 7 11.46 15.31 -10.34
CA GLY A 7 12.15 14.08 -9.97
C GLY A 7 12.47 13.99 -8.47
N LYS A 8 12.83 15.11 -7.82
CA LYS A 8 13.05 15.15 -6.36
C LYS A 8 11.73 14.98 -5.60
N ALA A 9 10.67 15.66 -6.03
CA ALA A 9 9.34 15.52 -5.45
C ALA A 9 8.84 14.07 -5.55
N ALA A 10 9.00 13.42 -6.71
CA ALA A 10 8.63 12.02 -6.92
C ALA A 10 9.35 11.07 -5.94
N VAL A 11 10.65 11.28 -5.71
CA VAL A 11 11.45 10.49 -4.74
C VAL A 11 10.93 10.69 -3.32
N ILE A 12 10.65 11.94 -2.91
CA ILE A 12 10.12 12.25 -1.57
C ILE A 12 8.75 11.60 -1.37
N CYS A 13 7.84 11.75 -2.34
CA CYS A 13 6.52 11.11 -2.30
C CYS A 13 6.64 9.58 -2.23
N THR A 14 7.57 8.98 -2.98
CA THR A 14 7.81 7.53 -2.92
C THR A 14 8.28 7.09 -1.55
N ALA A 15 9.23 7.81 -0.94
CA ALA A 15 9.73 7.49 0.40
C ALA A 15 8.65 7.61 1.48
N PHE A 16 7.82 8.65 1.40
CA PHE A 16 6.69 8.83 2.31
C PHE A 16 5.62 7.73 2.15
N ALA A 17 5.25 7.40 0.90
CA ALA A 17 4.34 6.31 0.61
C ALA A 17 4.90 4.96 1.09
N PHE A 18 6.21 4.75 0.94
CA PHE A 18 6.91 3.55 1.38
C PHE A 18 6.75 3.32 2.90
N LEU A 19 7.06 4.34 3.70
CA LEU A 19 6.90 4.28 5.15
C LEU A 19 5.43 4.06 5.54
N SER A 20 4.51 4.81 4.94
CA SER A 20 3.08 4.73 5.28
C SER A 20 2.50 3.35 4.98
N ILE A 21 2.83 2.77 3.82
CA ILE A 21 2.34 1.44 3.41
C ILE A 21 2.97 0.33 4.23
N ILE A 22 4.27 0.40 4.56
CA ILE A 22 4.91 -0.61 5.41
C ILE A 22 4.33 -0.61 6.82
N ILE A 23 4.15 0.59 7.40
CA ILE A 23 3.53 0.71 8.72
C ILE A 23 2.13 0.11 8.66
N ALA A 24 1.30 0.55 7.71
CA ALA A 24 -0.04 0.01 7.53
C ALA A 24 -0.06 -1.51 7.32
N PHE A 25 0.89 -2.07 6.57
CA PHE A 25 0.94 -3.51 6.30
C PHE A 25 1.26 -4.33 7.55
N THR A 26 2.10 -3.80 8.45
CA THR A 26 2.67 -4.57 9.57
C THR A 26 1.98 -4.35 10.90
N THR A 27 1.19 -3.28 11.06
CA THR A 27 0.55 -2.93 12.34
C THR A 27 -0.88 -3.45 12.46
N PRO A 28 -1.32 -3.81 13.68
CA PRO A 28 -2.64 -4.40 13.91
C PRO A 28 -3.76 -3.36 14.10
N ASN A 29 -3.65 -2.16 13.51
CA ASN A 29 -4.55 -1.02 13.80
C ASN A 29 -5.32 -0.57 12.55
N TRP A 30 -5.89 -1.50 11.80
CA TRP A 30 -6.85 -1.20 10.73
C TRP A 30 -8.25 -0.97 11.29
N LEU A 31 -8.66 -1.81 12.23
CA LEU A 31 -9.89 -1.67 13.02
C LEU A 31 -9.52 -1.89 14.49
N GLU A 32 -10.05 -1.07 15.39
CA GLU A 32 -9.72 -1.08 16.81
C GLU A 32 -10.93 -0.69 17.66
N THR A 33 -11.03 -1.25 18.86
CA THR A 33 -12.08 -0.89 19.80
C THR A 33 -11.92 0.56 20.29
N ASP A 34 -13.04 1.25 20.53
CA ASP A 34 -13.09 2.63 21.02
C ASP A 34 -12.72 2.79 22.50
N GLY A 35 -12.50 1.67 23.21
CA GLY A 35 -12.12 1.63 24.61
C GLY A 35 -13.22 1.96 25.60
N LYS A 36 -14.49 2.08 25.16
CA LYS A 36 -15.63 2.37 26.04
C LYS A 36 -16.21 1.12 26.71
N LEU A 37 -16.05 -0.06 26.10
CA LEU A 37 -16.45 -1.32 26.74
C LEU A 37 -15.44 -1.72 27.82
N GLU A 38 -15.94 -2.14 28.97
CA GLU A 38 -15.12 -2.70 30.04
C GLU A 38 -14.53 -4.07 29.67
N ASN A 39 -15.28 -4.89 28.93
CA ASN A 39 -14.88 -6.24 28.53
C ASN A 39 -15.13 -6.48 27.02
N PRO A 40 -14.38 -5.80 26.12
CA PRO A 40 -14.53 -6.00 24.69
C PRO A 40 -14.02 -7.38 24.29
N LYS A 41 -14.72 -8.08 23.40
CA LYS A 41 -14.28 -9.41 22.91
C LYS A 41 -13.19 -9.30 21.85
N PHE A 42 -13.25 -8.22 21.08
CA PHE A 42 -12.27 -7.84 20.07
C PHE A 42 -11.53 -6.58 20.52
N VAL A 43 -10.21 -6.55 20.32
CA VAL A 43 -9.38 -5.39 20.68
C VAL A 43 -8.97 -4.63 19.43
N LYS A 44 -8.31 -5.31 18.49
CA LYS A 44 -7.85 -4.71 17.23
C LYS A 44 -7.43 -5.76 16.20
N ILE A 45 -7.43 -5.38 14.94
CA ILE A 45 -6.95 -6.19 13.82
C ILE A 45 -6.22 -5.31 12.81
N GLY A 46 -5.14 -5.85 12.27
CA GLY A 46 -4.54 -5.42 11.01
C GLY A 46 -4.55 -6.56 10.02
N LEU A 47 -3.87 -6.40 8.89
CA LEU A 47 -3.92 -7.40 7.83
C LEU A 47 -3.47 -8.80 8.27
N TRP A 48 -2.52 -8.89 9.20
CA TRP A 48 -1.90 -10.18 9.54
C TRP A 48 -1.98 -10.56 11.01
N GLN A 49 -2.44 -9.66 11.87
CA GLN A 49 -2.49 -9.90 13.31
C GLN A 49 -3.81 -9.39 13.87
N VAL A 50 -4.46 -10.21 14.70
CA VAL A 50 -5.69 -9.89 15.42
C VAL A 50 -5.45 -10.07 16.91
N CYS A 51 -6.10 -9.23 17.71
CA CYS A 51 -6.06 -9.27 19.16
C CYS A 51 -7.46 -9.45 19.75
N PHE A 52 -7.65 -10.51 20.53
CA PHE A 52 -8.91 -10.82 21.22
C PHE A 52 -8.76 -10.76 22.73
N GLN A 53 -9.89 -10.56 23.43
CA GLN A 53 -9.96 -10.55 24.89
C GLN A 53 -11.17 -11.39 25.35
N GLY A 54 -10.99 -12.71 25.27
CA GLY A 54 -11.99 -13.69 25.69
C GLY A 54 -13.16 -13.83 24.72
N PHE A 55 -12.87 -13.70 23.42
CA PHE A 55 -13.81 -14.04 22.34
C PHE A 55 -14.02 -15.55 22.33
N GLY A 56 -15.27 -15.99 22.28
CA GLY A 56 -15.66 -17.38 22.07
C GLY A 56 -16.55 -17.45 20.86
N ASP A 57 -16.42 -18.50 20.06
CA ASP A 57 -17.21 -18.67 18.83
C ASP A 57 -18.72 -18.67 19.15
N PRO A 58 -19.53 -17.77 18.56
CA PRO A 58 -20.98 -17.78 18.74
C PRO A 58 -21.66 -19.00 18.11
N HIS A 59 -21.05 -19.61 17.09
CA HIS A 59 -21.65 -20.67 16.28
C HIS A 59 -21.33 -22.07 16.77
N HIS A 60 -20.20 -22.27 17.45
CA HIS A 60 -19.80 -23.57 17.99
C HIS A 60 -19.59 -23.49 19.51
N LEU A 61 -20.24 -24.39 20.23
CA LEU A 61 -20.20 -24.55 21.69
C LEU A 61 -18.86 -25.13 22.19
N TYR A 62 -17.72 -24.68 21.66
CA TYR A 62 -16.43 -25.03 22.22
C TYR A 62 -16.15 -24.12 23.42
N ASP A 63 -15.67 -24.70 24.53
CA ASP A 63 -15.30 -23.94 25.74
C ASP A 63 -14.02 -23.09 25.56
N THR A 64 -13.47 -23.02 24.34
CA THR A 64 -12.25 -22.29 24.00
C THR A 64 -12.51 -20.80 23.85
N LYS A 65 -11.72 -19.99 24.56
CA LYS A 65 -11.74 -18.53 24.47
C LYS A 65 -10.39 -18.03 23.97
N PHE A 66 -10.43 -17.09 23.03
CA PHE A 66 -9.24 -16.50 22.41
C PHE A 66 -8.77 -15.26 23.17
N TYR A 67 -7.48 -15.21 23.49
CA TYR A 67 -6.85 -14.13 24.23
C TYR A 67 -5.51 -13.74 23.61
N GLY A 68 -5.19 -12.45 23.70
CA GLY A 68 -3.92 -11.92 23.24
C GLY A 68 -3.91 -11.64 21.74
N CYS A 69 -2.71 -11.37 21.22
CA CYS A 69 -2.49 -11.00 19.83
C CYS A 69 -1.76 -12.12 19.10
N TRP A 70 -2.37 -12.63 18.03
CA TRP A 70 -1.82 -13.72 17.26
C TRP A 70 -1.93 -13.46 15.77
N TRP A 71 -1.15 -14.20 15.01
CA TRP A 71 -1.20 -14.14 13.56
C TRP A 71 -2.51 -14.72 13.04
N VAL A 72 -3.09 -14.14 11.99
CA VAL A 72 -4.46 -14.47 11.54
C VAL A 72 -4.63 -15.89 11.00
N PHE A 73 -3.55 -16.60 10.66
CA PHE A 73 -3.61 -18.02 10.29
C PHE A 73 -2.92 -18.95 11.29
N GLU A 74 -2.87 -18.56 12.56
CA GLU A 74 -2.55 -19.48 13.65
C GLU A 74 -3.54 -20.66 13.65
N GLU A 75 -3.07 -21.86 13.98
CA GLU A 75 -3.88 -23.09 13.93
C GLU A 75 -5.13 -23.00 14.82
N GLU A 76 -4.99 -22.33 15.97
CA GLU A 76 -6.08 -22.12 16.94
C GLU A 76 -7.26 -21.34 16.33
N TYR A 77 -7.00 -20.48 15.34
CA TYR A 77 -8.03 -19.69 14.67
C TYR A 77 -8.73 -20.42 13.53
N TYR A 78 -8.37 -21.66 13.21
CA TYR A 78 -9.04 -22.43 12.16
C TYR A 78 -10.53 -22.68 12.49
N ILE A 79 -10.87 -22.70 13.77
CA ILE A 79 -12.26 -22.82 14.25
C ILE A 79 -13.10 -21.60 13.87
N ILE A 80 -12.50 -20.39 13.88
CA ILE A 80 -13.17 -19.11 13.63
C ILE A 80 -12.76 -18.48 12.30
N HIS A 81 -12.16 -19.27 11.40
CA HIS A 81 -11.55 -18.77 10.16
C HIS A 81 -12.56 -18.00 9.29
N ASP A 82 -13.78 -18.52 9.16
CA ASP A 82 -14.84 -17.92 8.34
C ASP A 82 -15.28 -16.53 8.85
N ILE A 83 -15.17 -16.29 10.16
CA ILE A 83 -15.47 -14.99 10.78
C ILE A 83 -14.25 -14.06 10.68
N LEU A 84 -13.05 -14.59 10.92
CA LEU A 84 -11.82 -13.81 10.96
C LEU A 84 -11.38 -13.35 9.56
N LEU A 85 -11.53 -14.21 8.55
CA LEU A 85 -11.04 -14.02 7.19
C LEU A 85 -12.17 -14.14 6.15
N PRO A 86 -13.21 -13.28 6.21
CA PRO A 86 -14.25 -13.26 5.18
C PRO A 86 -13.66 -12.83 3.82
N ASP A 87 -14.37 -13.16 2.73
CA ASP A 87 -13.91 -12.93 1.35
C ASP A 87 -13.42 -11.49 1.07
N PHE A 88 -14.11 -10.49 1.61
CA PHE A 88 -13.71 -9.09 1.39
C PHE A 88 -12.37 -8.76 2.06
N PHE A 89 -12.09 -9.37 3.21
CA PHE A 89 -10.86 -9.12 3.96
C PHE A 89 -9.69 -9.87 3.30
N VAL A 90 -9.92 -11.09 2.81
CA VAL A 90 -8.96 -11.82 1.98
C VAL A 90 -8.64 -11.03 0.70
N ALA A 91 -9.65 -10.45 0.04
CA ALA A 91 -9.42 -9.58 -1.12
C ALA A 91 -8.61 -8.33 -0.75
N THR A 92 -8.88 -7.72 0.41
CA THR A 92 -8.10 -6.58 0.94
C THR A 92 -6.63 -6.98 1.15
N GLN A 93 -6.37 -8.10 1.82
CA GLN A 93 -5.03 -8.64 2.05
C GLN A 93 -4.29 -8.88 0.73
N PHE A 94 -4.95 -9.51 -0.25
CA PHE A 94 -4.38 -9.79 -1.56
C PHE A 94 -3.94 -8.52 -2.30
N PHE A 95 -4.86 -7.57 -2.46
CA PHE A 95 -4.56 -6.33 -3.20
C PHE A 95 -3.52 -5.46 -2.47
N PHE A 96 -3.55 -5.41 -1.14
CA PHE A 96 -2.56 -4.63 -0.38
C PHE A 96 -1.18 -5.32 -0.36
N THR A 97 -1.12 -6.65 -0.44
CA THR A 97 0.13 -7.40 -0.64
C THR A 97 0.72 -7.13 -2.03
N LEU A 98 -0.12 -7.07 -3.07
CA LEU A 98 0.31 -6.69 -4.42
C LEU A 98 0.83 -5.24 -4.44
N CYS A 99 0.15 -4.32 -3.73
CA CYS A 99 0.62 -2.95 -3.52
C CYS A 99 2.02 -2.91 -2.88
N LEU A 100 2.22 -3.62 -1.76
CA LEU A 100 3.52 -3.69 -1.08
C LEU A 100 4.60 -4.29 -1.99
N THR A 101 4.29 -5.36 -2.70
CA THR A 101 5.27 -6.03 -3.59
C THR A 101 5.73 -5.08 -4.70
N LEU A 102 4.79 -4.41 -5.36
CA LEU A 102 5.11 -3.42 -6.38
C LEU A 102 5.82 -2.20 -5.79
N LEU A 103 5.47 -1.76 -4.58
CA LEU A 103 6.17 -0.70 -3.87
C LEU A 103 7.64 -1.08 -3.59
N LEU A 104 7.94 -2.31 -3.18
CA LEU A 104 9.32 -2.77 -2.94
C LEU A 104 10.14 -2.71 -4.24
N ILE A 105 9.58 -3.22 -5.35
CA ILE A 105 10.20 -3.14 -6.67
C ILE A 105 10.39 -1.68 -7.09
N GLY A 106 9.35 -0.85 -6.95
CA GLY A 106 9.38 0.57 -7.34
C GLY A 106 10.30 1.41 -6.48
N GLY A 107 10.43 1.09 -5.19
CA GLY A 107 11.38 1.69 -4.26
C GLY A 107 12.81 1.39 -4.68
N PHE A 108 13.12 0.12 -5.01
CA PHE A 108 14.42 -0.25 -5.56
C PHE A 108 14.74 0.50 -6.86
N LEU A 109 13.79 0.55 -7.82
CA LEU A 109 13.97 1.32 -9.06
C LEU A 109 14.12 2.83 -8.81
N THR A 110 13.47 3.35 -7.77
CA THR A 110 13.62 4.75 -7.34
C THR A 110 15.02 5.03 -6.80
N VAL A 111 15.59 4.11 -6.01
CA VAL A 111 16.99 4.19 -5.56
C VAL A 111 17.94 4.18 -6.76
N LEU A 112 17.75 3.26 -7.71
CA LEU A 112 18.52 3.24 -8.96
C LEU A 112 18.40 4.58 -9.71
N TYR A 113 17.20 5.16 -9.78
CA TYR A 113 17.00 6.48 -10.37
C TYR A 113 17.82 7.57 -9.65
N THR A 114 17.96 7.52 -8.33
CA THR A 114 18.77 8.49 -7.58
C THR A 114 20.28 8.30 -7.79
N CYS A 115 20.76 7.06 -7.87
CA CYS A 115 22.18 6.73 -8.00
C CYS A 115 22.70 6.82 -9.44
N CYS A 116 21.86 6.50 -10.44
CA CYS A 116 22.29 6.44 -11.83
C CYS A 116 22.36 7.82 -12.51
N SER A 117 23.36 7.95 -13.39
CA SER A 117 23.54 9.13 -14.24
C SER A 117 22.41 9.26 -15.27
N GLN A 118 22.02 10.50 -15.56
CA GLN A 118 20.96 10.82 -16.54
C GLN A 118 21.38 10.56 -17.99
N HIS A 119 22.69 10.39 -18.24
CA HIS A 119 23.24 10.15 -19.58
C HIS A 119 23.23 8.68 -19.99
N HIS A 120 22.73 7.79 -19.13
CA HIS A 120 22.65 6.38 -19.47
C HIS A 120 21.51 6.13 -20.47
N ASP A 121 21.76 5.34 -21.52
CA ASP A 121 20.78 5.01 -22.57
C ASP A 121 19.45 4.46 -22.03
N LYS A 122 19.51 3.72 -20.91
CA LYS A 122 18.33 3.10 -20.27
C LYS A 122 17.60 4.03 -19.29
N TYR A 123 18.04 5.28 -19.13
CA TYR A 123 17.45 6.22 -18.17
C TYR A 123 15.97 6.52 -18.46
N GLN A 124 15.59 6.61 -19.74
CA GLN A 124 14.19 6.78 -20.12
C GLN A 124 13.33 5.56 -19.77
N LEU A 125 13.86 4.35 -20.01
CA LEU A 125 13.18 3.11 -19.64
C LEU A 125 12.97 3.06 -18.13
N LEU A 126 14.01 3.37 -17.34
CA LEU A 126 13.95 3.42 -15.88
C LEU A 126 12.82 4.34 -15.38
N LEU A 127 12.70 5.55 -15.94
CA LEU A 127 11.62 6.48 -15.57
C LEU A 127 10.22 5.92 -15.83
N TRP A 128 10.01 5.29 -17.00
CA TRP A 128 8.71 4.73 -17.36
C TRP A 128 8.39 3.47 -16.56
N THR A 129 9.36 2.58 -16.33
CA THR A 129 9.17 1.38 -15.53
C THR A 129 8.90 1.75 -14.08
N THR A 130 9.66 2.68 -13.49
CA THR A 130 9.41 3.15 -12.11
C THR A 130 8.04 3.79 -12.00
N GLY A 131 7.71 4.73 -12.91
CA GLY A 131 6.42 5.41 -12.89
C GLY A 131 5.23 4.48 -13.07
N GLY A 132 5.29 3.58 -14.06
CA GLY A 132 4.23 2.60 -14.33
C GLY A 132 4.04 1.61 -13.19
N ASN A 133 5.13 1.10 -12.62
CA ASN A 133 5.11 0.19 -11.49
C ASN A 133 4.48 0.84 -10.24
N LEU A 134 4.89 2.07 -9.89
CA LEU A 134 4.34 2.79 -8.74
C LEU A 134 2.85 3.12 -8.93
N VAL A 135 2.42 3.53 -10.13
CA VAL A 135 0.99 3.74 -10.42
C VAL A 135 0.20 2.44 -10.26
N LEU A 136 0.68 1.33 -10.82
CA LEU A 136 0.02 0.03 -10.69
C LEU A 136 -0.08 -0.40 -9.22
N GLY A 137 1.01 -0.27 -8.45
CA GLY A 137 1.03 -0.56 -7.02
C GLY A 137 0.03 0.30 -6.24
N GLY A 138 0.02 1.62 -6.49
CA GLY A 138 -0.92 2.54 -5.85
C GLY A 138 -2.37 2.23 -6.18
N MET A 139 -2.69 1.82 -7.42
CA MET A 139 -4.04 1.38 -7.80
C MET A 139 -4.46 0.12 -7.05
N CYS A 140 -3.58 -0.87 -6.89
CA CYS A 140 -3.85 -2.04 -6.06
C CYS A 140 -4.12 -1.64 -4.60
N GLY A 141 -3.32 -0.71 -4.05
CA GLY A 141 -3.54 -0.17 -2.71
C GLY A 141 -4.88 0.54 -2.56
N ILE A 142 -5.27 1.36 -3.55
CA ILE A 142 -6.57 2.03 -3.59
C ILE A 142 -7.73 1.02 -3.62
N ILE A 143 -7.62 -0.04 -4.43
CA ILE A 143 -8.63 -1.11 -4.47
C ILE A 143 -8.77 -1.77 -3.09
N ALA A 144 -7.66 -2.11 -2.44
CA ALA A 144 -7.67 -2.71 -1.11
C ALA A 144 -8.36 -1.81 -0.07
N VAL A 145 -7.99 -0.52 -0.02
CA VAL A 145 -8.61 0.39 0.96
C VAL A 145 -10.07 0.69 0.64
N ILE A 146 -10.50 0.66 -0.62
CA ILE A 146 -11.93 0.76 -0.97
C ILE A 146 -12.70 -0.46 -0.48
N ILE A 147 -12.18 -1.67 -0.70
CA ILE A 147 -12.82 -2.91 -0.24
C ILE A 147 -12.97 -2.89 1.29
N PHE A 148 -11.88 -2.59 2.00
CA PHE A 148 -11.91 -2.49 3.45
C PHE A 148 -12.79 -1.34 3.94
N GLY A 149 -12.72 -0.16 3.31
CA GLY A 149 -13.56 0.97 3.67
C GLY A 149 -15.06 0.72 3.49
N ALA A 150 -15.44 -0.16 2.57
CA ALA A 150 -16.84 -0.49 2.31
C ALA A 150 -17.41 -1.54 3.28
N ARG A 151 -16.58 -2.40 3.89
CA ARG A 151 -17.03 -3.58 4.67
C ARG A 151 -16.36 -3.75 6.03
N GLY A 152 -15.22 -3.11 6.27
CA GLY A 152 -14.38 -3.30 7.44
C GLY A 152 -14.98 -2.78 8.75
N ASP A 153 -15.96 -1.89 8.69
CA ASP A 153 -16.77 -1.44 9.84
C ASP A 153 -18.20 -2.02 9.79
N GLY A 154 -18.35 -3.16 9.11
CA GLY A 154 -19.61 -3.86 8.97
C GLY A 154 -20.10 -4.43 10.29
N ARG A 155 -21.43 -4.42 10.49
CA ARG A 155 -22.09 -5.02 11.66
C ARG A 155 -21.94 -6.55 11.72
N ASP A 156 -21.52 -7.13 10.61
CA ASP A 156 -21.49 -8.56 10.30
C ASP A 156 -20.10 -9.20 10.40
N TRP A 157 -19.04 -8.44 10.75
CA TRP A 157 -17.67 -8.97 10.75
C TRP A 157 -17.07 -9.21 12.14
N MET A 158 -16.86 -8.15 12.92
CA MET A 158 -16.16 -8.24 14.21
C MET A 158 -17.14 -8.09 15.39
N PRO A 159 -16.93 -8.82 16.50
CA PRO A 159 -17.80 -8.72 17.67
C PRO A 159 -17.70 -7.32 18.28
N ASN A 160 -18.76 -6.91 19.00
CA ASN A 160 -18.88 -5.57 19.54
C ASN A 160 -18.74 -4.46 18.47
N TRP A 161 -19.24 -4.71 17.24
CA TRP A 161 -19.13 -3.80 16.09
C TRP A 161 -19.50 -2.35 16.39
N GLU A 162 -20.48 -2.10 17.27
CA GLU A 162 -20.89 -0.75 17.68
C GLU A 162 -19.77 0.09 18.32
N HIS A 163 -18.71 -0.57 18.79
CA HIS A 163 -17.58 0.02 19.49
C HIS A 163 -16.27 -0.22 18.76
N ASN A 164 -16.31 -0.68 17.51
CA ASN A 164 -15.13 -0.82 16.67
C ASN A 164 -15.06 0.41 15.76
N ASN A 165 -13.87 0.96 15.60
CA ASN A 165 -13.61 2.09 14.72
C ASN A 165 -12.47 1.77 13.77
N ILE A 166 -12.58 2.29 12.55
CA ILE A 166 -11.46 2.33 11.62
C ILE A 166 -10.32 3.14 12.26
N SER A 167 -9.14 2.53 12.34
CA SER A 167 -8.01 3.06 13.11
C SER A 167 -6.90 3.62 12.19
N TRP A 168 -5.86 4.15 12.81
CA TRP A 168 -4.87 5.03 12.18
C TRP A 168 -4.01 4.33 11.11
N SER A 169 -3.79 3.01 11.20
CA SER A 169 -2.99 2.29 10.19
C SER A 169 -3.74 2.16 8.88
N TYR A 170 -5.07 2.04 8.92
CA TYR A 170 -5.88 2.14 7.70
C TYR A 170 -5.80 3.55 7.09
N ALA A 171 -5.80 4.61 7.88
CA ALA A 171 -5.61 5.98 7.36
C ALA A 171 -4.25 6.13 6.65
N LEU A 172 -3.18 5.54 7.20
CA LEU A 172 -1.87 5.48 6.53
C LEU A 172 -1.91 4.65 5.25
N ALA A 173 -2.68 3.56 5.20
CA ALA A 173 -2.88 2.77 3.98
C ALA A 173 -3.51 3.62 2.87
N VAL A 174 -4.54 4.41 3.19
CA VAL A 174 -5.22 5.33 2.26
C VAL A 174 -4.23 6.38 1.76
N ILE A 175 -3.63 7.14 2.69
CA ILE A 175 -2.71 8.23 2.36
C ILE A 175 -1.51 7.71 1.54
N GLY A 176 -0.94 6.57 1.95
CA GLY A 176 0.17 5.93 1.27
C GLY A 176 -0.17 5.50 -0.15
N SER A 177 -1.32 4.87 -0.36
CA SER A 177 -1.76 4.40 -1.68
C SER A 177 -1.99 5.53 -2.67
N PHE A 178 -2.66 6.61 -2.25
CA PHE A 178 -2.84 7.80 -3.10
C PHE A 178 -1.53 8.52 -3.38
N THR A 179 -0.66 8.66 -2.38
CA THR A 179 0.67 9.27 -2.57
C THR A 179 1.53 8.46 -3.52
N LEU A 180 1.39 7.13 -3.51
CA LEU A 180 2.11 6.23 -4.42
C LEU A 180 1.71 6.46 -5.90
N VAL A 181 0.41 6.67 -6.18
CA VAL A 181 -0.07 7.03 -7.52
C VAL A 181 0.46 8.40 -7.95
N ILE A 182 0.49 9.38 -7.05
CA ILE A 182 1.05 10.72 -7.31
C ILE A 182 2.54 10.60 -7.67
N ALA A 183 3.31 9.85 -6.87
CA ALA A 183 4.74 9.62 -7.11
C ALA A 183 4.99 8.97 -8.47
N GLY A 184 4.26 7.90 -8.79
CA GLY A 184 4.36 7.22 -10.08
C GLY A 184 4.02 8.14 -11.26
N THR A 185 2.97 8.96 -11.11
CA THR A 185 2.56 9.94 -12.14
C THR A 185 3.65 10.99 -12.38
N LEU A 186 4.30 11.49 -11.33
CA LEU A 186 5.43 12.42 -11.45
C LEU A 186 6.61 11.80 -12.21
N PHE A 187 6.94 10.53 -11.95
CA PHE A 187 7.97 9.81 -12.73
C PHE A 187 7.59 9.65 -14.20
N LEU A 188 6.33 9.36 -14.51
CA LEU A 188 5.84 9.29 -15.89
C LEU A 188 5.93 10.64 -16.60
N ILE A 189 5.57 11.73 -15.93
CA ILE A 189 5.71 13.10 -16.44
C ILE A 189 7.18 13.43 -16.72
N GLU A 190 8.08 13.09 -15.80
CA GLU A 190 9.52 13.28 -15.98
C GLU A 190 10.05 12.46 -17.15
N GLY A 191 9.62 11.21 -17.29
CA GLY A 191 9.95 10.36 -18.44
C GLY A 191 9.48 10.95 -19.77
N ARG A 192 8.25 11.48 -19.83
CA ARG A 192 7.73 12.18 -21.02
C ARG A 192 8.54 13.44 -21.34
N ARG A 193 8.90 14.21 -20.32
CA ARG A 193 9.73 15.42 -20.47
C ARG A 193 11.13 15.08 -21.00
N HIS A 194 11.76 14.05 -20.43
CA HIS A 194 13.07 13.57 -20.85
C HIS A 194 13.06 13.16 -22.33
N ARG A 195 12.08 12.34 -22.74
CA ARG A 195 11.91 11.91 -24.13
C ARG A 195 11.78 13.10 -25.09
N LYS A 196 10.91 14.07 -24.78
CA LYS A 196 10.74 15.28 -25.62
C LYS A 196 12.02 16.10 -25.73
N LYS A 197 12.87 16.13 -24.70
CA LYS A 197 14.17 16.80 -24.75
C LYS A 197 15.13 16.08 -25.69
N GLN A 198 15.23 14.75 -25.60
CA GLN A 198 16.08 13.95 -26.49
C GLN A 198 15.64 14.07 -27.96
N GLU A 199 14.33 14.02 -28.24
CA GLU A 199 13.80 14.22 -29.59
C GLU A 199 14.14 15.60 -30.18
N ARG A 200 14.24 16.66 -29.35
CA ARG A 200 14.65 17.99 -29.81
C ARG A 200 16.12 18.04 -30.18
N ILE A 201 16.98 17.46 -29.34
CA ILE A 201 18.44 17.41 -29.58
C ILE A 201 18.72 16.65 -30.88
N LEU A 202 18.11 15.48 -31.08
CA LEU A 202 18.27 14.70 -32.31
C LEU A 202 17.80 15.47 -33.57
N ARG A 203 16.72 16.24 -33.47
CA ARG A 203 16.24 17.09 -34.59
C ARG A 203 17.18 18.24 -34.88
N GLU A 204 17.80 18.83 -33.85
CA GLU A 204 18.80 19.90 -34.00
C GLU A 204 20.06 19.35 -34.67
N GLU A 205 20.56 18.19 -34.25
CA GLU A 205 21.69 17.49 -34.87
C GLU A 205 21.43 17.15 -36.35
N GLN A 206 20.24 16.61 -36.66
CA GLN A 206 19.85 16.32 -38.05
C GLN A 206 19.85 17.58 -38.93
N LYS A 207 19.34 18.70 -38.41
CA LYS A 207 19.34 19.97 -39.14
C LYS A 207 20.77 20.43 -39.43
N THR A 208 21.67 20.37 -38.43
CA THR A 208 23.07 20.74 -38.60
C THR A 208 23.74 19.92 -39.69
N HIS A 209 23.48 18.61 -39.74
CA HIS A 209 24.04 17.73 -40.78
C HIS A 209 23.50 18.01 -42.19
N THR A 210 22.28 18.51 -42.34
CA THR A 210 21.71 18.84 -43.67
C THR A 210 22.13 20.21 -44.21
N THR A 211 22.71 21.08 -43.40
CA THR A 211 23.14 22.45 -43.78
C THR A 211 24.62 22.55 -44.19
N ILE A 212 25.36 21.44 -44.19
CA ILE A 212 26.76 21.33 -44.63
C ILE A 212 26.77 20.58 -45.97
#